data_AF-A0A2S7KW58-F1
#
_entry.id   AF-A0A2S7KW58-F1
#
_cell.length_a   1.000
_cell.length_b   1.000
_cell.length_c   1.000
_cell.angle_alpha   90.00
_cell.angle_beta   90.00
_cell.angle_gamma   90.00
#
_symmetry.space_group_name_H-M   'P 1'
#
loop_
_entity.id
_entity.type
_entity.pdbx_description
1 polymer ?
#
loop_
_entity_poly.entity_id
_entity_poly.type
_entity_poly.pdbx_seq_one_letter_code
_entity_poly.pdbx_strand_id
1 'polypeptide(L)'
;MKKLLTIIFSLTISLCFSQTKEQLTDSIVKVNRVESDCVGYGCVVSPQYTRFQKLKKKLSDKELIELSKHKNPTLRTYASIELIQSQKGNVPELLSTELRKNEMVETFEGCIMDVEPVSSIIYHEYWNKIRIEASRKIKGNNYEQDLAMQKALATDLTMEKLDSIIIYSEKEVYWLLYDRTFENRKHKKSYLPRIEELAFNKNNSYAFDYLRKYYSSEYSQELENYLKTDFPKAKFQTENEVFYLHSFIETLLESKKEKFKKIAIDKLRTDDVWKDRKGWFNTTLKKYGIEL
;
A
#
# COMPACT_ATOMS: atom_id res chain seq x y z
N MET A 1 -3.62 -56.38 37.51
CA MET A 1 -3.66 -54.96 37.96
C MET A 1 -2.56 -54.08 37.36
N LYS A 2 -1.30 -54.53 37.21
CA LYS A 2 -0.22 -53.71 36.60
C LYS A 2 -0.42 -53.34 35.12
N LYS A 3 -1.12 -54.16 34.31
CA LYS A 3 -1.40 -53.86 32.89
C LYS A 3 -2.55 -52.87 32.65
N LEU A 4 -3.43 -52.65 33.64
CA LEU A 4 -4.55 -51.71 33.50
C LEU A 4 -4.10 -50.26 33.79
N LEU A 5 -3.13 -50.08 34.69
CA LEU A 5 -2.54 -48.78 35.01
C LEU A 5 -1.73 -48.18 33.85
N THR A 6 -1.10 -49.01 33.01
CA THR A 6 -0.33 -48.54 31.85
C THR A 6 -1.22 -47.99 30.72
N ILE A 7 -2.47 -48.47 30.62
CA ILE A 7 -3.45 -48.00 29.62
C ILE A 7 -4.08 -46.66 30.06
N ILE A 8 -4.24 -46.45 31.37
CA ILE A 8 -4.77 -45.17 31.88
C ILE A 8 -3.71 -44.06 31.78
N PHE A 9 -2.42 -44.37 31.93
CA PHE A 9 -1.34 -43.38 31.82
C PHE A 9 -1.01 -42.98 30.38
N SER A 10 -1.32 -43.82 29.38
CA SER A 10 -1.17 -43.49 27.96
C SER A 10 -2.37 -42.75 27.37
N LEU A 11 -3.54 -42.79 28.01
CA LEU A 11 -4.73 -42.03 27.59
C LEU A 11 -4.76 -40.59 28.13
N THR A 12 -4.01 -40.27 29.18
CA THR A 12 -3.97 -38.91 29.77
C THR A 12 -2.98 -37.94 29.11
N ILE A 13 -2.08 -38.43 28.25
CA ILE A 13 -1.06 -37.59 27.58
C ILE A 13 -1.55 -37.06 26.21
N SER A 14 -2.70 -37.54 25.73
CA SER A 14 -3.32 -37.07 24.48
C SER A 14 -4.40 -35.99 24.70
N LEU A 15 -4.39 -35.30 25.85
CA LEU A 15 -5.09 -34.02 25.98
C LEU A 15 -4.30 -32.98 25.19
N CYS A 16 -4.50 -32.96 23.87
CA CYS A 16 -4.14 -31.82 23.03
C CYS A 16 -4.91 -30.60 23.54
N PHE A 17 -4.36 -29.89 24.52
CA PHE A 17 -4.93 -28.63 24.99
C PHE A 17 -4.95 -27.65 23.82
N SER A 18 -6.13 -27.49 23.23
CA SER A 18 -6.35 -26.47 22.20
C SER A 18 -6.05 -25.11 22.81
N GLN A 19 -5.15 -24.35 22.18
CA GLN A 19 -4.79 -23.02 22.66
C GLN A 19 -6.04 -22.14 22.82
N THR A 20 -6.11 -21.35 23.90
CA THR A 20 -7.19 -20.39 24.11
C THR A 20 -7.06 -19.20 23.16
N LYS A 21 -8.11 -18.38 23.03
CA LYS A 21 -8.05 -17.13 22.24
C LYS A 21 -6.95 -16.21 22.74
N GLU A 22 -6.83 -16.06 24.06
CA GLU A 22 -5.81 -15.23 24.71
C GLU A 22 -4.39 -15.74 24.44
N GLN A 23 -4.15 -17.05 24.61
CA GLN A 23 -2.84 -17.65 24.29
C GLN A 23 -2.44 -17.46 22.83
N LEU A 24 -3.40 -17.56 21.90
CA LEU A 24 -3.15 -17.31 20.48
C LEU A 24 -2.85 -15.84 20.22
N THR A 25 -3.65 -14.93 20.76
CA THR A 25 -3.43 -13.47 20.71
C THR A 25 -2.03 -13.10 21.21
N ASP A 26 -1.65 -13.54 22.40
CA ASP A 26 -0.34 -13.24 23.00
C ASP A 26 0.80 -13.78 22.15
N SER A 27 0.63 -14.99 21.58
CA SER A 27 1.64 -15.59 20.71
C SER A 27 1.82 -14.83 19.39
N ILE A 28 0.75 -14.26 18.83
CA ILE A 28 0.78 -13.44 17.63
C ILE A 28 1.45 -12.10 17.94
N VAL A 29 1.07 -11.46 19.05
CA VAL A 29 1.64 -10.20 19.53
C VAL A 29 3.13 -10.35 19.84
N LYS A 30 3.57 -11.51 20.36
CA LYS A 30 4.99 -11.77 20.64
C LYS A 30 5.86 -11.75 19.39
N VAL A 31 5.35 -12.23 18.26
CA VAL A 31 6.07 -12.18 16.97
C VAL A 31 5.95 -10.79 16.33
N ASN A 32 4.79 -10.15 16.48
CA ASN A 32 4.50 -8.79 15.99
C ASN A 32 4.83 -8.54 14.51
N ARG A 33 4.53 -9.53 13.67
CA ARG A 33 4.70 -9.49 12.22
C ARG A 33 3.50 -10.11 11.52
N VAL A 34 3.14 -9.57 10.37
CA VAL A 34 2.11 -10.11 9.49
C VAL A 34 2.79 -11.00 8.45
N GLU A 35 2.59 -12.31 8.59
CA GLU A 35 3.11 -13.31 7.66
C GLU A 35 1.97 -13.97 6.86
N SER A 36 2.23 -14.31 5.60
CA SER A 36 1.26 -15.00 4.72
C SER A 36 1.30 -16.53 4.86
N ASP A 37 0.49 -17.23 4.07
CA ASP A 37 0.52 -18.70 3.97
C ASP A 37 1.71 -19.24 3.17
N CYS A 38 2.58 -18.36 2.69
CA CYS A 38 3.71 -18.67 1.83
C CYS A 38 4.89 -17.76 2.17
N VAL A 39 5.86 -18.25 2.93
CA VAL A 39 7.05 -17.47 3.32
C VAL A 39 8.35 -18.21 3.05
N GLY A 40 9.42 -17.46 2.80
CA GLY A 40 10.78 -17.95 2.62
C GLY A 40 10.98 -18.89 1.42
N TYR A 41 12.11 -19.60 1.45
CA TYR A 41 12.46 -20.56 0.42
C TYR A 41 11.45 -21.71 0.38
N GLY A 42 10.90 -21.99 -0.81
CA GLY A 42 9.96 -23.07 -1.00
C GLY A 42 8.53 -22.78 -0.54
N CYS A 43 8.18 -21.52 -0.24
CA CYS A 43 6.80 -21.11 0.07
C CYS A 43 6.22 -21.91 1.25
N VAL A 44 6.93 -21.91 2.39
CA VAL A 44 6.48 -22.67 3.56
C VAL A 44 5.35 -21.92 4.27
N VAL A 45 4.37 -22.66 4.80
CA VAL A 45 3.29 -22.04 5.58
C VAL A 45 3.86 -21.49 6.87
N SER A 46 3.66 -20.19 7.09
CA SER A 46 4.15 -19.50 8.29
C SER A 46 3.50 -20.07 9.56
N PRO A 47 4.30 -20.31 10.63
CA PRO A 47 3.77 -20.57 11.97
C PRO A 47 2.92 -19.41 12.50
N GLN A 48 3.28 -18.17 12.18
CA GLN A 48 2.55 -16.96 12.58
C GLN A 48 1.20 -16.87 11.89
N TYR A 49 1.16 -17.07 10.57
CA TYR A 49 -0.09 -17.19 9.81
C TYR A 49 -0.97 -18.31 10.38
N THR A 50 -0.38 -19.47 10.67
CA THR A 50 -1.10 -20.61 11.26
C THR A 50 -1.72 -20.26 12.62
N ARG A 51 -1.03 -19.49 13.48
CA ARG A 51 -1.59 -19.00 14.75
C ARG A 51 -2.80 -18.11 14.50
N PHE A 52 -2.72 -17.18 13.55
CA PHE A 52 -3.86 -16.33 13.21
C PHE A 52 -5.03 -17.15 12.67
N GLN A 53 -4.80 -18.12 11.78
CA GLN A 53 -5.87 -19.00 11.28
C GLN A 53 -6.54 -19.81 12.41
N LYS A 54 -5.76 -20.27 13.41
CA LYS A 54 -6.32 -20.92 14.62
C LYS A 54 -7.14 -19.95 15.46
N LEU A 55 -6.68 -18.71 15.61
CA LEU A 55 -7.41 -17.67 16.34
C LEU A 55 -8.72 -17.36 15.63
N LYS A 56 -8.67 -17.10 14.32
CA LYS A 56 -9.83 -16.81 13.47
C LYS A 56 -10.95 -17.85 13.65
N LYS A 57 -10.62 -19.14 13.59
CA LYS A 57 -11.59 -20.23 13.76
C LYS A 57 -12.34 -20.22 15.11
N LYS A 58 -11.84 -19.49 16.10
CA LYS A 58 -12.44 -19.35 17.44
C LYS A 58 -13.15 -18.01 17.65
N LEU A 59 -13.04 -17.08 16.71
CA LEU A 59 -13.68 -15.76 16.79
C LEU A 59 -15.03 -15.80 16.09
N SER A 60 -16.02 -15.17 16.71
CA SER A 60 -17.22 -14.72 16.01
C SER A 60 -16.92 -13.50 15.12
N ASP A 61 -17.81 -13.17 14.20
CA ASP A 61 -17.68 -11.99 13.34
C ASP A 61 -17.56 -10.70 14.17
N LYS A 62 -18.33 -10.59 15.26
CA LYS A 62 -18.25 -9.45 16.18
C LYS A 62 -16.87 -9.35 16.84
N GLU A 63 -16.32 -10.47 17.27
CA GLU A 63 -14.99 -10.49 17.89
C GLU A 63 -13.87 -10.20 16.87
N LEU A 64 -14.04 -10.60 15.60
CA LEU A 64 -13.12 -10.23 14.53
C LEU A 64 -13.15 -8.72 14.25
N ILE A 65 -14.33 -8.09 14.27
CA ILE A 65 -14.49 -6.64 14.18
C ILE A 65 -13.85 -5.92 15.39
N GLU A 66 -13.96 -6.47 16.59
CA GLU A 66 -13.27 -5.89 17.75
C GLU A 66 -11.75 -6.11 17.67
N LEU A 67 -11.30 -7.22 17.09
CA LEU A 67 -9.87 -7.46 16.86
C LEU A 67 -9.27 -6.46 15.86
N SER A 68 -10.03 -6.01 14.85
CA SER A 68 -9.55 -4.96 13.92
C SER A 68 -9.37 -3.59 14.58
N LYS A 69 -9.80 -3.42 15.84
CA LYS A 69 -9.60 -2.20 16.65
C LYS A 69 -8.53 -2.38 17.74
N HIS A 70 -7.87 -3.55 17.79
CA HIS A 70 -6.93 -3.90 18.84
C HIS A 70 -5.72 -2.94 18.93
N LYS A 71 -5.11 -2.79 20.12
CA LYS A 71 -3.96 -1.88 20.30
C LYS A 71 -2.73 -2.27 19.47
N ASN A 72 -2.53 -3.56 19.21
CA ASN A 72 -1.39 -4.08 18.45
C ASN A 72 -1.69 -4.04 16.93
N PRO A 73 -0.82 -3.42 16.10
CA PRO A 73 -1.05 -3.28 14.67
C PRO A 73 -1.11 -4.61 13.93
N THR A 74 -0.28 -5.60 14.27
CA THR A 74 -0.29 -6.93 13.64
C THR A 74 -1.68 -7.60 13.72
N LEU A 75 -2.31 -7.56 14.89
CA LEU A 75 -3.67 -8.10 15.05
C LEU A 75 -4.70 -7.32 14.24
N ARG A 76 -4.61 -5.99 14.20
CA ARG A 76 -5.52 -5.18 13.39
C ARG A 76 -5.36 -5.46 11.91
N THR A 77 -4.14 -5.62 11.43
CA THR A 77 -3.85 -5.92 10.03
C THR A 77 -4.46 -7.27 9.64
N TYR A 78 -4.17 -8.33 10.41
CA TYR A 78 -4.73 -9.65 10.15
C TYR A 78 -6.27 -9.65 10.18
N ALA A 79 -6.87 -9.00 11.17
CA ALA A 79 -8.32 -8.90 11.26
C ALA A 79 -8.92 -8.10 10.10
N SER A 80 -8.29 -6.99 9.70
CA SER A 80 -8.74 -6.17 8.57
C SER A 80 -8.67 -6.92 7.25
N ILE A 81 -7.58 -7.66 7.01
CA ILE A 81 -7.43 -8.54 5.83
C ILE A 81 -8.59 -9.54 5.78
N GLU A 82 -8.86 -10.25 6.88
CA GLU A 82 -9.96 -11.22 6.91
C GLU A 82 -11.33 -10.56 6.67
N LEU A 83 -11.60 -9.41 7.31
CA LEU A 83 -12.85 -8.68 7.15
C LEU A 83 -13.06 -8.23 5.69
N ILE A 84 -11.99 -7.81 5.02
CA ILE A 84 -11.99 -7.47 3.60
C ILE A 84 -12.28 -8.71 2.76
N GLN A 85 -11.53 -9.79 2.97
CA GLN A 85 -11.66 -11.03 2.19
C GLN A 85 -13.01 -11.70 2.38
N SER A 86 -13.59 -11.65 3.57
CA SER A 86 -14.91 -12.20 3.86
C SER A 86 -16.08 -11.26 3.50
N GLN A 87 -15.81 -10.05 3.00
CA GLN A 87 -16.83 -9.00 2.72
C GLN A 87 -17.65 -8.59 3.95
N LYS A 88 -17.07 -8.71 5.16
CA LYS A 88 -17.74 -8.36 6.43
C LYS A 88 -17.26 -7.02 7.00
N GLY A 89 -16.18 -6.46 6.46
CA GLY A 89 -15.60 -5.20 6.91
C GLY A 89 -16.17 -3.97 6.23
N ASN A 90 -16.28 -2.88 6.99
CA ASN A 90 -16.44 -1.53 6.43
C ASN A 90 -15.06 -0.99 6.01
N VAL A 91 -14.63 -1.32 4.79
CA VAL A 91 -13.27 -1.01 4.30
C VAL A 91 -12.91 0.49 4.37
N PRO A 92 -13.80 1.44 4.01
CA PRO A 92 -13.54 2.87 4.19
C PRO A 92 -13.25 3.27 5.65
N GLU A 93 -13.93 2.66 6.62
CA GLU A 93 -13.71 2.93 8.04
C GLU A 93 -12.39 2.33 8.55
N LEU A 94 -12.05 1.12 8.08
CA LEU A 94 -10.76 0.48 8.36
C LEU A 94 -9.61 1.37 7.84
N LEU A 95 -9.67 1.80 6.58
CA LEU A 95 -8.65 2.67 5.98
C LEU A 95 -8.54 4.01 6.73
N SER A 96 -9.66 4.69 6.96
CA SER A 96 -9.67 5.99 7.65
C SER A 96 -9.12 5.89 9.08
N THR A 97 -9.34 4.75 9.75
CA THR A 97 -8.81 4.52 11.09
C THR A 97 -7.31 4.31 11.08
N GLU A 98 -6.80 3.48 10.17
CA GLU A 98 -5.36 3.21 10.12
C GLU A 98 -4.54 4.37 9.54
N LEU A 99 -5.11 5.20 8.66
CA LEU A 99 -4.49 6.48 8.25
C LEU A 99 -4.33 7.44 9.44
N ARG A 100 -5.31 7.49 10.35
CA ARG A 100 -5.21 8.33 11.56
C ARG A 100 -4.17 7.82 12.55
N LYS A 101 -4.03 6.49 12.64
CA LYS A 101 -3.04 5.85 13.52
C LYS A 101 -1.62 5.97 12.97
N ASN A 102 -1.46 5.88 11.65
CA ASN A 102 -0.18 5.96 10.95
C ASN A 102 0.86 4.98 11.53
N GLU A 103 0.43 3.79 11.90
CA GLU A 103 1.29 2.74 12.45
C GLU A 103 1.85 1.86 11.33
N MET A 104 3.11 1.45 11.49
CA MET A 104 3.80 0.53 10.60
C MET A 104 3.75 -0.89 11.17
N VAL A 105 3.84 -1.88 10.29
CA VAL A 105 3.96 -3.29 10.67
C VAL A 105 4.98 -3.99 9.78
N GLU A 106 5.76 -4.89 10.36
CA GLU A 106 6.62 -5.78 9.57
C GLU A 106 5.73 -6.79 8.82
N THR A 107 6.05 -7.04 7.56
CA THR A 107 5.40 -8.04 6.70
C THR A 107 6.42 -9.10 6.29
N PHE A 108 5.95 -10.34 6.10
CA PHE A 108 6.73 -11.38 5.42
C PHE A 108 5.81 -12.15 4.48
N GLU A 109 5.97 -11.90 3.19
CA GLU A 109 5.20 -12.54 2.14
C GLU A 109 6.13 -13.02 1.02
N GLY A 110 6.00 -14.29 0.64
CA GLY A 110 6.93 -14.93 -0.28
C GLY A 110 8.36 -14.83 0.22
N CYS A 111 9.24 -14.21 -0.56
CA CYS A 111 10.64 -13.99 -0.18
C CYS A 111 10.92 -12.56 0.33
N ILE A 112 9.88 -11.75 0.54
CA ILE A 112 10.01 -10.32 0.83
C ILE A 112 9.63 -10.07 2.28
N MET A 113 10.57 -9.53 3.05
CA MET A 113 10.29 -8.91 4.34
C MET A 113 10.34 -7.40 4.17
N ASP A 114 9.34 -6.70 4.67
CA ASP A 114 9.24 -5.24 4.55
C ASP A 114 8.59 -4.64 5.81
N VAL A 115 8.55 -3.31 5.88
CA VAL A 115 7.84 -2.55 6.90
C VAL A 115 6.89 -1.59 6.22
N GLU A 116 5.60 -1.82 6.37
CA GLU A 116 4.57 -1.10 5.62
C GLU A 116 3.55 -0.42 6.55
N PRO A 117 2.97 0.73 6.17
CA PRO A 117 1.86 1.32 6.91
C PRO A 117 0.65 0.40 6.85
N VAL A 118 -0.04 0.20 7.98
CA VAL A 118 -1.24 -0.67 8.02
C VAL A 118 -2.33 -0.15 7.07
N SER A 119 -2.44 1.17 6.90
CA SER A 119 -3.34 1.80 5.91
C SER A 119 -3.02 1.38 4.48
N SER A 120 -1.73 1.21 4.16
CA SER A 120 -1.27 0.76 2.85
C SER A 120 -1.73 -0.66 2.58
N ILE A 121 -1.54 -1.56 3.55
CA ILE A 121 -1.96 -2.96 3.46
C ILE A 121 -3.48 -3.04 3.25
N ILE A 122 -4.27 -2.30 4.03
CA ILE A 122 -5.75 -2.30 3.91
C ILE A 122 -6.22 -1.85 2.52
N TYR A 123 -5.64 -0.77 1.99
CA TYR A 123 -6.00 -0.27 0.67
C TYR A 123 -5.66 -1.31 -0.41
N HIS A 124 -4.43 -1.84 -0.38
CA HIS A 124 -3.97 -2.82 -1.37
C HIS A 124 -4.72 -4.15 -1.29
N GLU A 125 -5.13 -4.58 -0.10
CA GLU A 125 -5.90 -5.81 0.08
C GLU A 125 -7.25 -5.73 -0.66
N TYR A 126 -7.98 -4.63 -0.49
CA TYR A 126 -9.25 -4.43 -1.19
C TYR A 126 -9.03 -4.21 -2.70
N TRP A 127 -8.00 -3.43 -3.07
CA TRP A 127 -7.61 -3.19 -4.46
C TRP A 127 -7.28 -4.50 -5.20
N ASN A 128 -6.46 -5.37 -4.59
CA ASN A 128 -6.09 -6.69 -5.12
C ASN A 128 -7.30 -7.61 -5.22
N LYS A 129 -8.16 -7.64 -4.19
CA LYS A 129 -9.38 -8.46 -4.18
C LYS A 129 -10.24 -8.17 -5.41
N ILE A 130 -10.59 -6.90 -5.65
CA ILE A 130 -11.47 -6.50 -6.76
C ILE A 130 -10.86 -6.87 -8.11
N ARG A 131 -9.56 -6.63 -8.29
CA ARG A 131 -8.84 -6.99 -9.52
C ARG A 131 -8.85 -8.49 -9.77
N ILE A 132 -8.44 -9.28 -8.77
CA ILE A 132 -8.32 -10.74 -8.90
C ILE A 132 -9.69 -11.37 -9.15
N GLU A 133 -10.74 -10.91 -8.46
CA GLU A 133 -12.11 -11.37 -8.69
C GLU A 133 -12.60 -11.03 -10.11
N ALA A 134 -12.23 -9.87 -10.65
CA ALA A 134 -12.57 -9.49 -12.02
C ALA A 134 -11.81 -10.34 -13.05
N SER A 135 -10.51 -10.50 -12.88
CA SER A 135 -9.65 -11.29 -13.77
C SER A 135 -10.10 -12.76 -13.84
N ARG A 136 -10.45 -13.38 -12.71
CA ARG A 136 -10.93 -14.78 -12.65
C ARG A 136 -12.22 -15.03 -13.45
N LYS A 137 -13.00 -14.00 -13.77
CA LYS A 137 -14.22 -14.12 -14.59
C LYS A 137 -13.91 -14.18 -16.09
N ILE A 138 -12.69 -13.82 -16.49
CA ILE A 138 -12.25 -13.77 -17.88
C ILE A 138 -11.45 -15.04 -18.21
N LYS A 139 -11.98 -15.84 -19.14
CA LYS A 139 -11.30 -17.03 -19.70
C LYS A 139 -10.32 -16.71 -20.83
N GLY A 140 -10.17 -15.42 -21.12
CA GLY A 140 -9.37 -14.86 -22.19
C GLY A 140 -7.87 -14.82 -21.92
N ASN A 141 -7.16 -14.09 -22.77
CA ASN A 141 -5.72 -13.84 -22.59
C ASN A 141 -5.46 -12.76 -21.53
N ASN A 142 -4.18 -12.56 -21.20
CA ASN A 142 -3.76 -11.60 -20.17
C ASN A 142 -4.25 -10.16 -20.45
N TYR A 143 -4.34 -9.75 -21.71
CA TYR A 143 -4.81 -8.41 -22.06
C TYR A 143 -6.28 -8.20 -21.70
N GLU A 144 -7.13 -9.19 -21.98
CA GLU A 144 -8.55 -9.12 -21.61
C GLU A 144 -8.75 -9.14 -20.08
N GLN A 145 -7.91 -9.91 -19.37
CA GLN A 145 -7.87 -9.90 -17.91
C GLN A 145 -7.47 -8.53 -17.35
N ASP A 146 -6.44 -7.90 -17.92
CA ASP A 146 -5.97 -6.57 -17.53
C ASP A 146 -7.05 -5.50 -17.73
N LEU A 147 -7.74 -5.52 -18.87
CA LEU A 147 -8.88 -4.63 -19.13
C LEU A 147 -10.01 -4.84 -18.11
N ALA A 148 -10.31 -6.09 -17.75
CA ALA A 148 -11.33 -6.39 -16.74
C ALA A 148 -10.93 -5.89 -15.34
N MET A 149 -9.66 -6.05 -14.96
CA MET A 149 -9.12 -5.51 -13.70
C MET A 149 -9.24 -3.98 -13.65
N GLN A 150 -8.81 -3.28 -14.70
CA GLN A 150 -8.90 -1.83 -14.80
C GLN A 150 -10.35 -1.35 -14.74
N LYS A 151 -11.25 -2.01 -15.47
CA LYS A 151 -12.68 -1.68 -15.45
C LYS A 151 -13.29 -1.87 -14.07
N ALA A 152 -12.93 -2.94 -13.37
CA ALA A 152 -13.43 -3.20 -12.02
C ALA A 152 -12.98 -2.11 -11.04
N LEU A 153 -11.69 -1.76 -11.06
CA LEU A 153 -11.16 -0.65 -10.27
C LEU A 153 -11.83 0.68 -10.59
N ALA A 154 -12.10 0.98 -11.87
CA ALA A 154 -12.67 2.25 -12.29
C ALA A 154 -14.17 2.39 -11.97
N THR A 155 -14.88 1.28 -11.72
CA THR A 155 -16.34 1.27 -11.53
C THR A 155 -16.77 0.88 -10.11
N ASP A 156 -15.88 0.32 -9.30
CA ASP A 156 -16.19 -0.05 -7.91
C ASP A 156 -16.40 1.19 -7.02
N LEU A 157 -17.56 1.26 -6.35
CA LEU A 157 -17.95 2.41 -5.51
C LEU A 157 -17.21 2.44 -4.17
N THR A 158 -16.76 1.29 -3.65
CA THR A 158 -15.95 1.27 -2.44
C THR A 158 -14.56 1.79 -2.75
N MET A 159 -13.94 1.37 -3.86
CA MET A 159 -12.67 1.93 -4.34
C MET A 159 -12.78 3.44 -4.53
N GLU A 160 -13.87 3.95 -5.10
CA GLU A 160 -14.06 5.41 -5.25
C GLU A 160 -14.05 6.12 -3.89
N LYS A 161 -14.63 5.51 -2.85
CA LYS A 161 -14.59 6.04 -1.48
C LYS A 161 -13.18 5.95 -0.88
N LEU A 162 -12.45 4.87 -1.13
CA LEU A 162 -11.05 4.75 -0.66
C LEU A 162 -10.17 5.82 -1.33
N ASP A 163 -10.29 5.99 -2.64
CA ASP A 163 -9.62 7.03 -3.42
C ASP A 163 -9.92 8.43 -2.85
N SER A 164 -11.19 8.70 -2.51
CA SER A 164 -11.60 9.94 -1.85
C SER A 164 -10.91 10.16 -0.50
N ILE A 165 -10.84 9.12 0.34
CA ILE A 165 -10.16 9.20 1.64
C ILE A 165 -8.68 9.56 1.46
N ILE A 166 -8.01 8.99 0.45
CA ILE A 166 -6.60 9.30 0.14
C ILE A 166 -6.43 10.74 -0.34
N ILE A 167 -7.25 11.18 -1.31
CA ILE A 167 -7.17 12.54 -1.88
C ILE A 167 -7.43 13.62 -0.82
N TYR A 168 -8.42 13.42 0.04
CA TYR A 168 -8.81 14.38 1.08
C TYR A 168 -8.12 14.14 2.43
N SER A 169 -7.13 13.25 2.50
CA SER A 169 -6.35 13.09 3.73
C SER A 169 -5.54 14.36 4.00
N GLU A 170 -5.69 14.91 5.21
CA GLU A 170 -4.85 16.01 5.73
C GLU A 170 -3.57 15.51 6.41
N LYS A 171 -3.40 14.19 6.53
CA LYS A 171 -2.18 13.55 7.02
C LYS A 171 -1.29 13.16 5.86
N GLU A 172 0.01 13.07 6.11
CA GLU A 172 0.93 12.46 5.15
C GLU A 172 0.45 11.05 4.82
N VAL A 173 0.30 10.78 3.52
CA VAL A 173 -0.10 9.48 3.01
C VAL A 173 1.12 8.87 2.32
N TYR A 174 1.31 7.57 2.55
CA TYR A 174 2.33 6.78 1.87
C TYR A 174 2.21 6.92 0.36
N TRP A 175 3.32 7.23 -0.31
CA TRP A 175 3.37 7.64 -1.72
C TRP A 175 2.64 6.65 -2.65
N LEU A 176 2.74 5.35 -2.39
CA LEU A 176 2.16 4.30 -3.21
C LEU A 176 0.62 4.35 -3.24
N LEU A 177 0.00 4.89 -2.19
CA LEU A 177 -1.45 5.08 -2.17
C LEU A 177 -1.89 6.20 -3.10
N TYR A 178 -1.09 7.25 -3.27
CA TYR A 178 -1.36 8.27 -4.28
C TYR A 178 -1.21 7.71 -5.69
N ASP A 179 -0.15 6.95 -5.94
CA ASP A 179 0.07 6.25 -7.23
C ASP A 179 -1.18 5.47 -7.64
N ARG A 180 -1.62 4.53 -6.80
CA ARG A 180 -2.81 3.72 -7.06
C ARG A 180 -4.09 4.55 -7.19
N THR A 181 -4.29 5.50 -6.29
CA THR A 181 -5.49 6.34 -6.29
C THR A 181 -5.64 7.09 -7.61
N PHE A 182 -4.55 7.63 -8.16
CA PHE A 182 -4.57 8.38 -9.41
C PHE A 182 -4.53 7.50 -10.67
N GLU A 183 -4.08 6.25 -10.56
CA GLU A 183 -4.14 5.26 -11.64
C GLU A 183 -5.52 4.64 -11.84
N ASN A 184 -6.30 4.46 -10.77
CA ASN A 184 -7.56 3.70 -10.79
C ASN A 184 -8.61 4.25 -11.77
N ARG A 185 -8.69 5.58 -11.91
CA ARG A 185 -9.77 6.25 -12.67
C ARG A 185 -9.47 7.71 -12.95
N LYS A 186 -10.24 8.29 -13.88
CA LYS A 186 -10.45 9.75 -13.94
C LYS A 186 -11.50 10.13 -12.88
N HIS A 187 -11.06 10.84 -11.84
CA HIS A 187 -11.88 11.32 -10.73
C HIS A 187 -12.88 12.41 -11.14
N LYS A 188 -13.90 12.59 -10.30
CA LYS A 188 -14.92 13.63 -10.47
C LYS A 188 -14.28 15.02 -10.46
N LYS A 189 -14.81 15.94 -11.27
CA LYS A 189 -14.32 17.34 -11.33
C LYS A 189 -14.34 18.04 -9.97
N SER A 190 -15.24 17.65 -9.06
CA SER A 190 -15.28 18.18 -7.69
C SER A 190 -14.02 17.88 -6.89
N TYR A 191 -13.17 16.94 -7.30
CA TYR A 191 -11.92 16.62 -6.62
C TYR A 191 -10.76 17.50 -7.12
N LEU A 192 -10.92 18.18 -8.26
CA LEU A 192 -9.85 18.97 -8.88
C LEU A 192 -9.21 19.99 -7.93
N PRO A 193 -9.96 20.77 -7.13
CA PRO A 193 -9.32 21.73 -6.22
C PRO A 193 -8.33 21.07 -5.24
N ARG A 194 -8.67 19.87 -4.72
CA ARG A 194 -7.76 19.14 -3.83
C ARG A 194 -6.59 18.52 -4.59
N ILE A 195 -6.81 18.04 -5.80
CA ILE A 195 -5.75 17.48 -6.66
C ILE A 195 -4.75 18.57 -7.06
N GLU A 196 -5.23 19.77 -7.39
CA GLU A 196 -4.40 20.96 -7.64
C GLU A 196 -3.55 21.32 -6.43
N GLU A 197 -4.17 21.37 -5.24
CA GLU A 197 -3.44 21.64 -4.00
C GLU A 197 -2.34 20.60 -3.77
N LEU A 198 -2.65 19.31 -3.95
CA LEU A 198 -1.66 18.24 -3.84
C LEU A 198 -0.51 18.44 -4.86
N ALA A 199 -0.85 18.69 -6.13
CA ALA A 199 0.14 18.82 -7.21
C ALA A 199 1.06 20.03 -7.01
N PHE A 200 0.49 21.20 -6.75
CA PHE A 200 1.21 22.48 -6.82
C PHE A 200 1.65 23.01 -5.46
N ASN A 201 0.89 22.76 -4.38
CA ASN A 201 1.22 23.27 -3.06
C ASN A 201 1.93 22.23 -2.18
N LYS A 202 1.65 20.93 -2.40
CA LYS A 202 2.27 19.82 -1.68
C LYS A 202 3.35 19.09 -2.48
N ASN A 203 3.65 19.55 -3.70
CA ASN A 203 4.64 18.95 -4.58
C ASN A 203 4.42 17.44 -4.81
N ASN A 204 3.17 16.99 -4.85
CA ASN A 204 2.84 15.59 -5.05
C ASN A 204 2.91 15.26 -6.55
N SER A 205 3.91 14.48 -6.95
CA SER A 205 4.14 14.17 -8.36
C SER A 205 3.03 13.31 -8.97
N TYR A 206 2.38 12.44 -8.20
CA TYR A 206 1.28 11.61 -8.69
C TYR A 206 0.03 12.46 -9.01
N ALA A 207 -0.26 13.47 -8.18
CA ALA A 207 -1.33 14.43 -8.47
C ALA A 207 -0.98 15.30 -9.68
N PHE A 208 0.28 15.73 -9.81
CA PHE A 208 0.78 16.45 -10.98
C PHE A 208 0.61 15.61 -12.27
N ASP A 209 1.03 14.35 -12.23
CA ASP A 209 0.92 13.41 -13.35
C ASP A 209 -0.53 13.10 -13.70
N TYR A 210 -1.41 13.04 -12.70
CA TYR A 210 -2.85 12.92 -12.92
C TYR A 210 -3.41 14.11 -13.72
N LEU A 211 -3.07 15.35 -13.34
CA LEU A 211 -3.49 16.54 -14.08
C LEU A 211 -2.92 16.54 -15.51
N ARG A 212 -1.64 16.20 -15.66
CA ARG A 212 -0.96 16.04 -16.95
C ARG A 212 -1.63 14.99 -17.83
N LYS A 213 -2.09 13.87 -17.26
CA LYS A 213 -2.71 12.76 -18.01
C LYS A 213 -4.14 13.05 -18.46
N TYR A 214 -4.97 13.63 -17.57
CA TYR A 214 -6.41 13.73 -17.80
C TYR A 214 -6.94 15.12 -18.12
N TYR A 215 -6.12 16.16 -17.91
CA TYR A 215 -6.47 17.58 -18.04
C TYR A 215 -5.31 18.40 -18.65
N SER A 216 -4.52 17.80 -19.55
CA SER A 216 -3.36 18.46 -20.16
C SER A 216 -3.73 19.76 -20.88
N SER A 217 -4.89 19.81 -21.54
CA SER A 217 -5.35 21.02 -22.24
C SER A 217 -5.60 22.16 -21.26
N GLU A 218 -6.20 21.87 -20.12
CA GLU A 218 -6.61 22.85 -19.13
C GLU A 218 -5.45 23.33 -18.26
N TYR A 219 -4.47 22.47 -17.94
CA TYR A 219 -3.37 22.79 -17.02
C TYR A 219 -1.99 22.89 -17.69
N SER A 220 -1.89 22.85 -19.02
CA SER A 220 -0.60 22.84 -19.72
C SER A 220 0.33 23.98 -19.27
N GLN A 221 -0.22 25.20 -19.12
CA GLN A 221 0.55 26.38 -18.74
C GLN A 221 0.96 26.33 -17.27
N GLU A 222 0.06 25.91 -16.38
CA GLU A 222 0.27 25.78 -14.94
C GLU A 222 1.32 24.71 -14.63
N LEU A 223 1.22 23.54 -15.27
CA LEU A 223 2.20 22.45 -15.14
C LEU A 223 3.59 22.90 -15.59
N GLU A 224 3.67 23.57 -16.76
CA GLU A 224 4.95 24.09 -17.27
C GLU A 224 5.51 25.23 -16.39
N ASN A 225 4.64 26.08 -15.84
CA ASN A 225 5.05 27.13 -14.91
C ASN A 225 5.61 26.54 -13.62
N TYR A 226 4.88 25.62 -12.98
CA TYR A 226 5.32 24.94 -11.75
C TYR A 226 6.72 24.33 -11.91
N LEU A 227 6.95 23.58 -13.00
CA LEU A 227 8.26 22.98 -13.28
C LEU A 227 9.39 24.01 -13.44
N LYS A 228 9.08 25.22 -13.93
CA LYS A 228 10.05 26.31 -14.13
C LYS A 228 10.30 27.13 -12.88
N THR A 229 9.29 27.34 -12.05
CA THR A 229 9.32 28.37 -11.00
C THR A 229 9.29 27.81 -9.59
N ASP A 230 8.49 26.78 -9.36
CA ASP A 230 8.13 26.32 -8.02
C ASP A 230 8.87 25.04 -7.66
N PHE A 231 8.91 24.06 -8.57
CA PHE A 231 9.70 22.83 -8.41
C PHE A 231 11.18 23.07 -8.02
N PRO A 232 11.91 24.04 -8.63
CA PRO A 232 13.30 24.29 -8.23
C PRO A 232 13.44 24.72 -6.75
N LYS A 233 12.40 25.33 -6.19
CA LYS A 233 12.37 25.85 -4.80
C LYS A 233 11.72 24.86 -3.82
N ALA A 234 10.94 23.91 -4.32
CA ALA A 234 10.28 22.89 -3.52
C ALA A 234 11.32 22.10 -2.71
N LYS A 235 10.98 21.71 -1.48
CA LYS A 235 11.85 20.89 -0.64
C LYS A 235 11.29 19.48 -0.59
N PHE A 236 12.17 18.49 -0.75
CA PHE A 236 11.86 17.08 -0.61
C PHE A 236 12.70 16.56 0.56
N GLN A 237 12.04 16.19 1.65
CA GLN A 237 12.64 15.91 2.95
C GLN A 237 12.29 14.51 3.46
N THR A 238 11.08 14.01 3.16
CA THR A 238 10.64 12.70 3.61
C THR A 238 10.96 11.60 2.61
N GLU A 239 10.91 10.34 3.05
CA GLU A 239 11.07 9.18 2.17
C GLU A 239 10.06 9.19 1.03
N ASN A 240 8.79 9.52 1.29
CA ASN A 240 7.75 9.66 0.27
C ASN A 240 8.14 10.71 -0.78
N GLU A 241 8.67 11.84 -0.32
CA GLU A 241 9.03 12.98 -1.18
C GLU A 241 10.23 12.68 -2.09
N VAL A 242 11.10 11.73 -1.75
CA VAL A 242 12.15 11.26 -2.66
C VAL A 242 11.56 10.63 -3.92
N PHE A 243 10.45 9.92 -3.81
CA PHE A 243 9.74 9.37 -4.98
C PHE A 243 9.15 10.48 -5.84
N TYR A 244 8.61 11.54 -5.21
CA TYR A 244 8.10 12.70 -5.95
C TYR A 244 9.21 13.45 -6.67
N LEU A 245 10.35 13.68 -6.00
CA LEU A 245 11.53 14.28 -6.61
C LEU A 245 11.96 13.49 -7.84
N HIS A 246 12.09 12.17 -7.71
CA HIS A 246 12.47 11.31 -8.83
C HIS A 246 11.52 11.42 -10.02
N SER A 247 10.21 11.34 -9.79
CA SER A 247 9.18 11.48 -10.83
C SER A 247 9.22 12.84 -11.54
N PHE A 248 9.44 13.94 -10.81
CA PHE A 248 9.61 15.25 -11.42
C PHE A 248 10.90 15.36 -12.25
N ILE A 249 12.00 14.77 -11.77
CA ILE A 249 13.25 14.72 -12.53
C ILE A 249 13.05 13.96 -13.83
N GLU A 250 12.42 12.78 -13.81
CA GLU A 250 12.10 12.04 -15.02
C GLU A 250 11.22 12.87 -15.97
N THR A 251 10.17 13.51 -15.45
CA THR A 251 9.29 14.39 -16.23
C THR A 251 10.04 15.53 -16.93
N LEU A 252 10.97 16.19 -16.23
CA LEU A 252 11.80 17.26 -16.81
C LEU A 252 12.68 16.73 -17.94
N LEU A 253 13.29 15.56 -17.75
CA LEU A 253 14.20 14.96 -18.73
C LEU A 253 13.46 14.42 -19.96
N GLU A 254 12.25 13.86 -19.79
CA GLU A 254 11.38 13.39 -20.86
C GLU A 254 10.97 14.49 -21.85
N SER A 255 10.89 15.74 -21.38
CA SER A 255 10.53 16.88 -22.23
C SER A 255 11.53 17.15 -23.36
N LYS A 256 12.78 16.66 -23.23
CA LYS A 256 13.92 16.95 -24.12
C LYS A 256 14.22 18.44 -24.31
N LYS A 257 13.68 19.32 -23.45
CA LYS A 257 13.98 20.76 -23.45
C LYS A 257 15.26 20.99 -22.64
N GLU A 258 16.28 21.61 -23.25
CA GLU A 258 17.57 21.87 -22.57
C GLU A 258 17.40 22.67 -21.27
N LYS A 259 16.45 23.62 -21.25
CA LYS A 259 16.10 24.36 -20.04
C LYS A 259 15.63 23.45 -18.88
N PHE A 260 14.84 22.42 -19.16
CA PHE A 260 14.33 21.50 -18.14
C PHE A 260 15.40 20.52 -17.69
N LYS A 261 16.25 20.07 -18.62
CA LYS A 261 17.45 19.30 -18.28
C LYS A 261 18.33 20.05 -17.28
N LYS A 262 18.57 21.35 -17.51
CA LYS A 262 19.33 22.19 -16.58
C LYS A 262 18.66 22.29 -15.21
N ILE A 263 17.35 22.51 -15.16
CA ILE A 263 16.59 22.55 -13.90
C ILE A 263 16.75 21.24 -13.12
N ALA A 264 16.63 20.09 -13.77
CA ALA A 264 16.78 18.79 -13.14
C ALA A 264 18.18 18.59 -12.54
N ILE A 265 19.23 18.95 -13.30
CA ILE A 265 20.62 18.86 -12.86
C ILE A 265 20.88 19.79 -11.66
N ASP A 266 20.46 21.06 -11.76
CA ASP A 266 20.67 22.05 -10.71
C ASP A 266 19.93 21.64 -9.42
N LYS A 267 18.73 21.05 -9.56
CA LYS A 267 17.97 20.52 -8.43
C LYS A 267 18.71 19.39 -7.70
N LEU A 268 19.22 18.40 -8.44
CA LEU A 268 19.95 17.27 -7.86
C LEU A 268 21.34 17.66 -7.32
N ARG A 269 21.94 18.74 -7.80
CA ARG A 269 23.19 19.27 -7.22
C ARG A 269 22.96 20.00 -5.89
N THR A 270 21.76 20.51 -5.67
CA THR A 270 21.40 21.30 -4.48
C THR A 270 20.79 20.44 -3.39
N ASP A 271 19.94 19.48 -3.76
CA ASP A 271 19.28 18.59 -2.82
C ASP A 271 20.11 17.33 -2.60
N ASP A 272 20.34 16.95 -1.34
CA ASP A 272 21.10 15.75 -0.99
C ASP A 272 20.21 14.52 -0.70
N VAL A 273 18.90 14.73 -0.57
CA VAL A 273 17.93 13.70 -0.15
C VAL A 273 17.91 12.46 -1.08
N TRP A 274 18.31 12.62 -2.33
CA TRP A 274 18.34 11.53 -3.31
C TRP A 274 19.60 10.65 -3.21
N LYS A 275 20.64 11.08 -2.48
CA LYS A 275 21.94 10.38 -2.43
C LYS A 275 21.85 8.99 -1.83
N ASP A 276 20.96 8.78 -0.85
CA ASP A 276 20.69 7.46 -0.27
C ASP A 276 20.04 6.50 -1.27
N ARG A 277 19.41 7.04 -2.32
CA ARG A 277 18.83 6.30 -3.45
C ARG A 277 19.55 6.56 -4.77
N LYS A 278 20.84 6.93 -4.73
CA LYS A 278 21.63 7.30 -5.93
C LYS A 278 21.56 6.29 -7.07
N GLY A 279 21.45 4.99 -6.77
CA GLY A 279 21.34 3.94 -7.79
C GLY A 279 20.11 4.12 -8.70
N TRP A 280 18.98 4.50 -8.11
CA TRP A 280 17.73 4.73 -8.83
C TRP A 280 17.81 5.99 -9.70
N PHE A 281 18.28 7.11 -9.13
CA PHE A 281 18.49 8.35 -9.86
C PHE A 281 19.52 8.21 -10.98
N ASN A 282 20.65 7.54 -10.72
CA ASN A 282 21.68 7.31 -11.74
C ASN A 282 21.16 6.47 -12.91
N THR A 283 20.26 5.51 -12.65
CA THR A 283 19.62 4.72 -13.71
C THR A 283 18.80 5.64 -14.63
N THR A 284 18.00 6.54 -14.05
CA THR A 284 17.25 7.54 -14.81
C THR A 284 18.17 8.50 -15.55
N LEU A 285 19.19 9.08 -14.89
CA LEU A 285 20.10 10.04 -15.51
C LEU A 285 20.87 9.45 -16.70
N LYS A 286 21.32 8.19 -16.57
CA LYS A 286 22.02 7.46 -17.64
C LYS A 286 21.15 7.26 -18.89
N LYS A 287 19.84 7.02 -18.74
CA LYS A 287 18.86 6.95 -19.86
C LYS A 287 18.87 8.22 -20.71
N TYR A 288 19.24 9.37 -20.13
CA TYR A 288 19.31 10.67 -20.79
C TYR A 288 20.75 11.18 -21.00
N GLY A 289 21.77 10.32 -20.83
CA GLY A 289 23.18 10.68 -21.04
C GLY A 289 23.71 11.72 -20.06
N ILE A 290 23.29 11.67 -18.80
CA ILE A 290 23.70 12.59 -17.74
C ILE A 290 24.48 11.83 -16.67
N GLU A 291 25.60 12.41 -16.23
CA GLU A 291 26.39 11.97 -15.09
C GLU A 291 26.52 13.12 -14.09
N LEU A 292 26.28 12.84 -12.80
CA LEU A 292 26.31 13.80 -11.69
C LEU A 292 27.31 13.37 -10.62
#